data_AF-F9PSU3-F1
#
_entry.id   AF-F9PSU3-F1
#
_cell.length_a   1.000
_cell.length_b   1.000
_cell.length_c   1.000
_cell.angle_alpha   90.00
_cell.angle_beta   90.00
_cell.angle_gamma   90.00
#
_symmetry.space_group_name_H-M   'P 1'
#
loop_
_entity.id
_entity.type
_entity.pdbx_description
1 polymer ?
#
loop_
_entity_poly.entity_id
_entity_poly.type
_entity_poly.pdbx_seq_one_letter_code
_entity_poly.pdbx_strand_id
1 'polypeptide(L)' 'MTFPCGVCRQVIREFCTIDCEIIVIKNEQEYKIIKFSELLPYSFGPEDL' A
#
# COMPACT_ATOMS: atom_id res chain seq x y z
N MET A 1 -3.86 -7.41 -12.60
CA MET A 1 -3.73 -6.97 -11.20
C MET A 1 -3.81 -5.45 -11.18
N THR A 2 -4.74 -4.89 -10.42
CA THR A 2 -4.99 -3.45 -10.37
C THR A 2 -4.35 -2.89 -9.11
N PHE A 3 -3.15 -2.34 -9.25
CA PHE A 3 -2.44 -1.72 -8.12
C PHE A 3 -3.04 -0.34 -7.78
N PRO A 4 -2.99 0.10 -6.51
CA PRO A 4 -3.45 1.43 -6.13
C PRO A 4 -2.63 2.51 -6.85
N CYS A 5 -3.31 3.55 -7.32
CA CYS A 5 -2.65 4.73 -7.91
C CYS A 5 -1.95 5.58 -6.83
N GLY A 6 -1.19 6.59 -7.24
CA GLY A 6 -0.36 7.39 -6.31
C GLY A 6 -1.15 8.04 -5.17
N VAL A 7 -2.31 8.64 -5.47
CA VAL A 7 -3.15 9.29 -4.43
C VAL A 7 -3.72 8.26 -3.44
N CYS A 8 -4.15 7.08 -3.91
CA CYS A 8 -4.59 6.01 -3.03
C CYS A 8 -3.47 5.58 -2.07
N ARG A 9 -2.23 5.45 -2.57
CA ARG A 9 -1.08 5.07 -1.72
C ARG A 9 -0.84 6.11 -0.63
N GLN A 10 -0.94 7.41 -0.94
CA GLN A 10 -0.76 8.47 0.06
C GLN A 10 -1.84 8.43 1.14
N VAL A 11 -3.10 8.26 0.76
CA VAL A 11 -4.20 8.12 1.73
C VAL A 11 -3.98 6.87 2.60
N ILE A 12 -3.60 5.73 2.02
CA ILE A 12 -3.28 4.53 2.80
C ILE A 12 -2.14 4.81 3.78
N ARG A 13 -1.08 5.52 3.37
CA ARG A 13 0.07 5.86 4.24
C ARG A 13 -0.29 6.72 5.44
N GLU A 14 -1.30 7.59 5.33
CA GLU A 14 -1.78 8.39 6.47
C GLU A 14 -2.39 7.53 7.58
N PHE A 15 -3.00 6.40 7.24
CA PHE A 15 -3.74 5.56 8.18
C PHE A 15 -3.08 4.20 8.47
N CYS A 16 -2.00 3.86 7.76
CA CYS A 16 -1.34 2.56 7.86
C CYS A 16 0.18 2.70 8.01
N THR A 17 0.78 1.75 8.72
CA THR A 17 2.24 1.67 8.89
C THR A 17 2.90 1.10 7.64
N ILE A 18 4.22 1.26 7.54
CA ILE A 18 5.01 0.73 6.42
C ILE A 18 4.99 -0.82 6.34
N ASP A 19 4.70 -1.49 7.46
CA ASP A 19 4.54 -2.94 7.55
C ASP A 19 3.12 -3.44 7.26
N CYS A 20 2.18 -2.55 6.95
CA CYS A 20 0.81 -2.94 6.59
C CYS A 20 0.81 -3.87 5.37
N GLU A 21 0.08 -5.00 5.46
CA GLU A 21 -0.12 -5.91 4.35
C GLU A 21 -1.28 -5.42 3.46
N ILE A 22 -1.01 -5.29 2.17
CA ILE A 22 -1.97 -4.89 1.14
C ILE A 22 -2.31 -6.12 0.29
N ILE A 23 -3.58 -6.47 0.29
CA ILE A 23 -4.12 -7.56 -0.54
C ILE A 23 -4.67 -6.96 -1.84
N VAL A 24 -3.97 -7.20 -2.96
CA VAL A 24 -4.38 -6.76 -4.30
C VAL A 24 -5.08 -7.91 -5.01
N ILE A 25 -6.39 -7.78 -5.19
CA ILE A 25 -7.26 -8.83 -5.74
C ILE A 25 -7.58 -8.51 -7.20
N LYS A 26 -7.41 -9.49 -8.09
CA LYS A 26 -7.96 -9.44 -9.45
C LYS A 26 -9.25 -10.25 -9.55
N ASN A 27 -9.26 -11.43 -8.93
CA ASN A 27 -10.42 -12.32 -8.78
C ASN A 27 -10.15 -13.32 -7.62
N GLU A 28 -11.09 -14.24 -7.37
CA GLU A 28 -11.03 -15.21 -6.27
C GLU A 28 -9.78 -16.12 -6.26
N GLN A 29 -9.18 -16.34 -7.43
CA GLN A 29 -8.04 -17.25 -7.61
C GLN A 29 -6.72 -16.51 -7.80
N GLU A 30 -6.75 -15.25 -8.23
CA GLU A 30 -5.58 -14.43 -8.53
C GLU A 30 -5.56 -13.18 -7.63
N TYR A 31 -4.81 -13.28 -6.54
CA TYR A 31 -4.50 -12.15 -5.65
C TYR A 31 -3.03 -12.17 -5.24
N LYS A 32 -2.55 -11.03 -4.75
CA LYS A 32 -1.22 -10.88 -4.15
C LYS A 32 -1.34 -10.23 -2.79
N ILE A 33 -0.49 -10.65 -1.86
CA ILE A 33 -0.26 -10.00 -0.59
C ILE A 33 1.15 -9.40 -0.66
N ILE A 34 1.26 -8.10 -0.41
CA ILE A 34 2.52 -7.36 -0.43
C ILE A 34 2.55 -6.39 0.74
N LYS A 35 3.73 -6.01 1.21
CA LYS A 35 3.84 -4.95 2.20
C LYS A 35 3.63 -3.57 1.56
N PHE A 36 3.09 -2.63 2.33
CA PHE A 36 2.96 -1.23 1.89
C PHE A 36 4.33 -0.61 1.54
N SER A 37 5.38 -0.98 2.27
CA SER A 37 6.78 -0.60 1.98
C SER A 37 7.23 -0.91 0.55
N GLU A 38 6.69 -1.97 -0.07
CA GLU A 38 7.00 -2.35 -1.46
C GLU A 38 6.24 -1.49 -2.48
N LEU A 39 5.10 -0.92 -2.09
CA LEU A 39 4.27 -0.06 -2.94
C LEU A 39 4.76 1.40 -2.97
N LEU A 40 5.29 1.89 -1.85
CA LEU A 40 5.76 3.26 -1.75
C LEU A 40 6.99 3.33 -0.81
N PRO A 41 8.17 2.92 -1.30
CA PRO A 41 9.40 3.01 -0.53
C PRO A 41 9.74 4.48 -0.27
N TYR A 42 10.33 4.76 0.90
CA TYR A 42 10.69 6.11 1.34
C TYR A 42 9.48 7.07 1.36
N SER A 43 8.29 6.55 1.68
CA SER A 43 7.09 7.36 1.81
C SER A 43 7.19 8.32 2.99
N PHE A 44 6.87 9.59 2.74
CA PHE A 44 6.62 10.58 3.78
C PHE A 44 5.40 10.15 4.60
N GLY A 45 5.50 10.18 5.91
CA GLY A 45 4.40 9.80 6.79
C GLY A 45 4.29 10.65 8.05
N PRO A 46 3.44 10.23 9.00
CA PRO A 46 3.20 10.97 10.24
C PRO A 46 4.46 11.16 11.10
N GLU A 47 5.48 10.33 10.88
CA GLU A 47 6.78 10.39 11.57
C GLU A 47 7.74 11.47 11.03
N ASP A 48 7.46 12.00 9.84
CA ASP A 48 8.27 13.04 9.19
C ASP A 48 7.78 14.48 9.51
N LEU A 49 6.75 14.61 10.35
CA LEU A 49 6.17 15.88 10.82
C LEU A 49 6.69 16.22 12.23
#